data_AF-A0A951IKP2-F1
#
_entry.id   AF-A0A951IKP2-F1
#
_cell.length_a   1.000
_cell.length_b   1.000
_cell.length_c   1.000
_cell.angle_alpha   90.00
_cell.angle_beta   90.00
_cell.angle_gamma   90.00
#
_symmetry.space_group_name_H-M   'P 1'
#
loop_
_entity.id
_entity.type
_entity.pdbx_description
1 polymer ?
#
loop_
_entity_poly.entity_id
_entity_poly.type
_entity_poly.pdbx_seq_one_letter_code
_entity_poly.pdbx_strand_id
1 'polypeptide(L)'
;MREKDGNLVSELRALSRDDDVARQLFEWAANRERDGAKTLIYKVCAVCRCQKRDAEKLFKVLHQLGVGKHIAGRRGEKSRIVWNYSLKSIGRVALGRDSYLEKGRIKGRVSNSDDVDAPRSATERATGSRPNGEFVLSLGEAKEGIARKFDIPVSAIEITIKI
;
A
#
# COMPACT_ATOMS: atom_id res chain seq x y z
N MET A 1 -18.40 23.15 -13.52
CA MET A 1 -17.51 22.10 -12.96
C MET A 1 -18.22 20.99 -12.18
N ARG A 2 -19.54 21.05 -11.89
CA ARG A 2 -20.25 20.05 -11.05
C ARG A 2 -20.66 18.74 -11.75
N GLU A 3 -20.74 18.73 -13.08
CA GLU A 3 -21.25 17.57 -13.84
C GLU A 3 -20.25 16.41 -13.94
N LYS A 4 -18.95 16.73 -14.03
CA LYS A 4 -17.87 15.72 -14.07
C LYS A 4 -17.79 14.90 -12.79
N ASP A 5 -17.98 15.55 -11.64
CA ASP A 5 -17.89 14.87 -10.34
C ASP A 5 -19.07 13.90 -10.14
N GLY A 6 -20.28 14.25 -10.63
CA GLY A 6 -21.45 13.38 -10.57
C GLY A 6 -21.32 12.11 -11.43
N ASN A 7 -20.73 12.23 -12.62
CA ASN A 7 -20.44 11.06 -13.45
C ASN A 7 -19.38 10.16 -12.79
N LEU A 8 -18.31 10.77 -12.26
CA LEU A 8 -17.23 10.03 -11.60
C LEU A 8 -17.69 9.24 -10.37
N VAL A 9 -18.59 9.82 -9.56
CA VAL A 9 -19.21 9.14 -8.42
C VAL A 9 -19.97 7.89 -8.89
N SER A 10 -20.71 8.00 -9.99
CA SER A 10 -21.50 6.90 -10.54
C SER A 10 -20.61 5.78 -11.08
N GLU A 11 -19.54 6.14 -11.79
CA GLU A 11 -18.53 5.19 -12.31
C GLU A 11 -17.79 4.46 -11.18
N LEU A 12 -17.41 5.16 -10.10
CA LEU A 12 -16.78 4.54 -8.93
C LEU A 12 -17.69 3.53 -8.23
N ARG A 13 -18.99 3.85 -8.11
CA ARG A 13 -19.99 2.95 -7.53
C ARG A 13 -20.25 1.74 -8.42
N ALA A 14 -20.31 1.92 -9.74
CA ALA A 14 -20.40 0.82 -10.69
C ALA A 14 -19.19 -0.11 -10.55
N LEU A 15 -17.98 0.45 -10.58
CA LEU A 15 -16.74 -0.31 -10.41
C LEU A 15 -16.69 -1.10 -9.09
N SER A 16 -17.20 -0.53 -7.99
CA SER A 16 -17.29 -1.25 -6.71
C SER A 16 -18.28 -2.41 -6.71
N ARG A 17 -19.27 -2.43 -7.61
CA ARG A 17 -20.24 -3.54 -7.74
C ARG A 17 -19.73 -4.62 -8.68
N ASP A 18 -19.06 -4.22 -9.75
CA ASP A 18 -18.69 -5.10 -10.86
C ASP A 18 -17.32 -5.75 -10.68
N ASP A 19 -16.45 -5.20 -9.82
CA ASP A 19 -15.09 -5.69 -9.58
C ASP A 19 -14.82 -5.89 -8.08
N ASP A 20 -14.61 -7.15 -7.66
CA ASP A 20 -14.34 -7.52 -6.27
C ASP A 20 -13.01 -6.97 -5.73
N VAL A 21 -12.00 -6.82 -6.59
CA VAL A 21 -10.71 -6.23 -6.21
C VAL A 21 -10.90 -4.75 -5.95
N ALA A 22 -11.67 -4.06 -6.81
CA ALA A 22 -12.01 -2.66 -6.62
C ALA A 22 -12.79 -2.46 -5.32
N ARG A 23 -13.84 -3.26 -5.07
CA ARG A 23 -14.63 -3.23 -3.84
C ARG A 23 -13.76 -3.38 -2.60
N GLN A 24 -12.85 -4.36 -2.57
CA GLN A 24 -11.93 -4.57 -1.45
C GLN A 24 -10.96 -3.39 -1.26
N LEU A 25 -10.43 -2.84 -2.35
CA LEU A 25 -9.59 -1.65 -2.30
C LEU A 25 -10.36 -0.46 -1.70
N PHE A 26 -11.61 -0.25 -2.10
CA PHE A 26 -12.45 0.84 -1.61
C PHE A 26 -12.84 0.66 -0.14
N GLU A 27 -13.14 -0.57 0.29
CA GLU A 27 -13.39 -0.88 1.70
C GLU A 27 -12.15 -0.59 2.56
N TRP A 28 -10.98 -1.04 2.11
CA TRP A 28 -9.73 -0.72 2.78
C TRP A 28 -9.48 0.79 2.81
N ALA A 29 -9.71 1.50 1.70
CA ALA A 29 -9.48 2.93 1.57
C ALA A 29 -10.41 3.76 2.48
N ALA A 30 -11.69 3.42 2.54
CA ALA A 30 -12.71 4.12 3.33
C ALA A 30 -12.40 4.12 4.84
N ASN A 31 -11.76 3.05 5.32
CA ASN A 31 -11.42 2.85 6.72
C ASN A 31 -10.05 3.42 7.11
N ARG A 32 -9.34 4.10 6.19
CA ARG A 32 -8.04 4.70 6.50
C ARG A 32 -8.17 5.88 7.46
N GLU A 33 -7.29 5.92 8.45
CA GLU A 33 -7.11 7.08 9.32
C GLU A 33 -6.38 8.21 8.60
N ARG A 34 -5.35 7.86 7.80
CA ARG A 34 -4.51 8.82 7.06
C ARG A 34 -4.60 8.63 5.56
N ASP A 35 -4.73 9.74 4.84
CA ASP A 35 -4.66 9.76 3.39
C ASP A 35 -3.23 9.65 2.88
N GLY A 36 -3.01 8.71 1.97
CA GLY A 36 -1.75 8.58 1.24
C GLY A 36 -1.88 9.21 -0.14
N ALA A 37 -0.91 10.02 -0.55
CA ALA A 37 -0.88 10.61 -1.89
C ALA A 37 -0.59 9.56 -2.99
N LYS A 38 -0.02 8.41 -2.64
CA LYS A 38 0.32 7.33 -3.56
C LYS A 38 0.03 5.97 -2.95
N THR A 39 -0.24 4.97 -3.78
CA THR A 39 -0.37 3.58 -3.36
C THR A 39 0.40 2.66 -4.30
N LEU A 40 1.24 1.81 -3.72
CA LEU A 40 2.08 0.88 -4.46
C LEU A 40 1.29 -0.40 -4.78
N ILE A 41 1.59 -0.99 -5.93
CA ILE A 41 0.82 -2.13 -6.42
C ILE A 41 0.84 -3.34 -5.48
N TYR A 42 1.97 -3.63 -4.84
CA TYR A 42 2.07 -4.74 -3.88
C TYR A 42 1.18 -4.52 -2.65
N LYS A 43 0.93 -3.26 -2.26
CA LYS A 43 0.02 -2.95 -1.16
C LYS A 43 -1.40 -3.34 -1.55
N VAL A 44 -1.80 -3.06 -2.79
CA VAL A 44 -3.10 -3.48 -3.34
C VAL A 44 -3.22 -4.99 -3.38
N CYS A 45 -2.20 -5.70 -3.88
CA CYS A 45 -2.18 -7.16 -3.87
C CYS A 45 -2.36 -7.72 -2.44
N ALA A 46 -1.67 -7.13 -1.46
CA ALA A 46 -1.76 -7.56 -0.07
C ALA A 46 -3.13 -7.29 0.55
N VAL A 47 -3.72 -6.10 0.33
CA VAL A 47 -5.01 -5.73 0.96
C VAL A 47 -6.20 -6.38 0.27
N CYS A 48 -6.16 -6.56 -1.05
CA CYS A 48 -7.24 -7.16 -1.83
C CYS A 48 -7.05 -8.65 -2.10
N ARG A 49 -5.98 -9.25 -1.55
CA ARG A 49 -5.59 -10.67 -1.73
C ARG A 49 -5.64 -11.11 -3.19
N CYS A 50 -5.17 -10.26 -4.10
CA CYS A 50 -5.24 -10.47 -5.55
C CYS A 50 -3.86 -10.61 -6.18
N GLN A 51 -3.84 -11.09 -7.43
CA GLN A 51 -2.61 -11.17 -8.20
C GLN A 51 -2.21 -9.80 -8.74
N LYS A 52 -0.91 -9.62 -9.00
CA LYS A 52 -0.36 -8.39 -9.59
C LYS A 52 -1.10 -7.98 -10.87
N ARG A 53 -1.45 -8.94 -11.73
CA ARG A 53 -2.17 -8.68 -12.98
C ARG A 53 -3.50 -7.99 -12.75
N ASP A 54 -4.24 -8.37 -11.73
CA ASP A 54 -5.56 -7.80 -11.42
C ASP A 54 -5.42 -6.41 -10.80
N ALA A 55 -4.44 -6.23 -9.91
CA ALA A 55 -4.09 -4.91 -9.40
C ALA A 55 -3.63 -3.94 -10.52
N GLU A 56 -2.89 -4.43 -11.53
CA GLU A 56 -2.49 -3.62 -12.70
C GLU A 56 -3.68 -3.23 -13.57
N LYS A 57 -4.64 -4.13 -13.77
CA LYS A 57 -5.90 -3.83 -14.47
C LYS A 57 -6.67 -2.75 -13.72
N LEU A 58 -6.84 -2.91 -12.40
CA LEU A 58 -7.53 -1.93 -11.57
C LEU A 58 -6.85 -0.56 -11.62
N PHE A 59 -5.51 -0.50 -11.55
CA PHE A 59 -4.77 0.76 -11.68
C PHE A 59 -4.99 1.45 -13.03
N LYS A 60 -5.08 0.69 -14.12
CA LYS A 60 -5.39 1.25 -15.45
C LYS A 60 -6.81 1.81 -15.51
N VAL A 61 -7.79 1.09 -14.97
CA VAL A 61 -9.18 1.55 -14.90
C VAL A 61 -9.27 2.84 -14.08
N LEU A 62 -8.73 2.85 -12.86
CA LEU A 62 -8.72 4.03 -12.00
C LEU A 62 -7.99 5.23 -12.63
N HIS A 63 -6.98 4.97 -13.47
CA HIS A 63 -6.32 6.00 -14.24
C HIS A 63 -7.21 6.59 -15.34
N GLN A 64 -7.91 5.73 -16.07
CA GLN A 64 -8.85 6.15 -17.12
C GLN A 64 -10.02 6.95 -16.56
N LEU A 65 -10.51 6.59 -15.36
CA LEU A 65 -11.53 7.34 -14.62
C LEU A 65 -11.02 8.71 -14.11
N GLY A 66 -9.72 8.99 -14.18
CA GLY A 66 -9.15 10.26 -13.72
C GLY A 66 -9.04 10.41 -12.20
N VAL A 67 -9.27 9.33 -11.44
CA VAL A 67 -9.19 9.29 -9.97
C VAL A 67 -7.73 9.34 -9.49
N GLY A 68 -6.81 8.87 -10.34
CA GLY A 68 -5.38 8.95 -10.11
C GLY A 68 -4.55 8.77 -11.38
N LYS A 69 -3.23 8.86 -11.24
CA LYS A 69 -2.26 8.60 -12.30
C LYS A 69 -1.53 7.29 -12.05
N HIS A 70 -1.72 6.32 -12.93
CA HIS A 70 -0.93 5.10 -12.89
C HIS A 70 0.49 5.36 -13.43
N ILE A 71 1.49 5.03 -12.62
CA ILE A 71 2.90 5.08 -12.96
C ILE A 71 3.40 3.63 -12.99
N ALA A 72 3.64 3.14 -14.21
CA ALA A 72 4.25 1.83 -14.40
C ALA A 72 5.71 1.85 -13.94
N GLY A 73 6.08 0.87 -13.12
CA GLY A 73 7.46 0.69 -12.68
C GLY A 73 8.39 0.34 -13.85
N ARG A 74 9.60 0.90 -13.85
CA ARG A 74 10.69 0.56 -14.78
C ARG A 74 12.01 0.50 -14.00
N ARG A 75 12.98 -0.32 -14.44
CA ARG A 75 14.32 -0.42 -13.81
C ARG A 75 14.29 -0.65 -12.29
N GLY A 76 13.45 -1.58 -11.83
CA GLY A 76 13.33 -1.92 -10.39
C GLY A 76 12.35 -1.04 -9.60
N GLU A 77 11.89 0.09 -10.17
CA GLU A 77 10.80 0.86 -9.57
C GLU A 77 9.50 0.07 -9.53
N LYS A 78 8.74 0.19 -8.44
CA LYS A 78 7.47 -0.50 -8.27
C LYS A 78 6.34 0.31 -8.92
N SER A 79 5.44 -0.38 -9.61
CA SER A 79 4.22 0.25 -10.14
C SER A 79 3.38 0.85 -9.01
N ARG A 80 2.82 2.03 -9.25
CA ARG A 80 2.10 2.82 -8.24
C ARG A 80 1.01 3.67 -8.89
N ILE A 81 -0.01 3.99 -8.11
CA ILE A 81 -0.99 5.01 -8.46
C ILE A 81 -0.78 6.23 -7.58
N VAL A 82 -0.82 7.42 -8.17
CA VAL A 82 -0.81 8.71 -7.47
C VAL A 82 -2.22 9.27 -7.49
N TRP A 83 -2.79 9.56 -6.33
CA TRP A 83 -4.20 9.91 -6.20
C TRP A 83 -4.42 11.40 -6.44
N ASN A 84 -5.45 11.74 -7.21
CA ASN A 84 -5.89 13.13 -7.43
C ASN A 84 -6.83 13.60 -6.30
N TYR A 85 -7.52 12.65 -5.67
CA TYR A 85 -8.48 12.86 -4.59
C TYR A 85 -7.98 12.20 -3.31
N SER A 86 -8.61 12.52 -2.18
CA SER A 86 -8.42 11.80 -0.92
C SER A 86 -8.76 10.32 -1.15
N LEU A 87 -7.82 9.43 -0.80
CA LEU A 87 -8.02 7.99 -0.92
C LEU A 87 -9.21 7.53 -0.07
N LYS A 88 -9.33 8.09 1.14
CA LYS A 88 -10.48 7.85 2.02
C LYS A 88 -11.79 8.26 1.37
N SER A 89 -11.84 9.46 0.80
CA SER A 89 -13.05 9.96 0.13
C SER A 89 -13.43 9.11 -1.08
N ILE A 90 -12.46 8.68 -1.90
CA ILE A 90 -12.69 7.74 -3.01
C ILE A 90 -13.37 6.47 -2.51
N GLY A 91 -12.83 5.85 -1.45
CA GLY A 91 -13.40 4.65 -0.87
C GLY A 91 -14.84 4.87 -0.37
N ARG A 92 -15.08 5.94 0.37
CA ARG A 92 -16.42 6.24 0.91
C ARG A 92 -17.45 6.53 -0.18
N VAL A 93 -17.06 7.26 -1.22
CA VAL A 93 -17.93 7.57 -2.38
C VAL A 93 -18.28 6.31 -3.17
N ALA A 94 -17.28 5.47 -3.46
CA ALA A 94 -17.45 4.24 -4.22
C ALA A 94 -18.39 3.25 -3.50
N LEU A 95 -18.35 3.22 -2.16
CA LEU A 95 -19.23 2.41 -1.32
C LEU A 95 -20.59 3.07 -1.03
N GLY A 96 -20.86 4.26 -1.59
CA GLY A 96 -22.11 4.99 -1.37
C GLY A 96 -22.27 5.60 0.02
N ARG A 97 -21.20 5.64 0.84
CA ARG A 97 -21.21 6.26 2.17
C ARG A 97 -21.19 7.78 2.10
N ASP A 98 -20.57 8.33 1.05
CA ASP A 98 -20.52 9.77 0.76
C ASP A 98 -21.00 10.07 -0.67
N SER A 99 -21.29 11.35 -0.93
CA SER A 99 -21.82 11.84 -2.22
C SER A 99 -20.85 12.72 -3.01
N TYR A 100 -19.71 13.10 -2.42
CA TYR A 100 -18.74 13.99 -3.06
C TYR A 100 -17.30 13.54 -2.81
N LEU A 101 -16.43 13.81 -3.79
CA LEU A 101 -15.00 13.54 -3.70
C LEU A 101 -14.25 14.73 -3.10
N GLU A 102 -13.45 14.47 -2.08
CA GLU A 102 -12.55 15.46 -1.50
C GLU A 102 -11.23 15.49 -2.28
N LYS A 103 -10.74 16.68 -2.61
CA LYS A 103 -9.41 16.82 -3.20
C LYS A 103 -8.36 16.43 -2.18
N GLY A 104 -7.42 15.58 -2.58
CA GLY A 104 -6.29 15.22 -1.72
C GLY A 104 -5.43 16.45 -1.45
N ARG A 105 -4.86 16.57 -0.24
CA ARG A 105 -3.77 17.54 0.03
C ARG A 105 -2.51 17.11 -0.72
N ILE A 106 -2.49 17.33 -2.03
CA ILE A 106 -1.29 17.20 -2.85
C ILE A 106 -0.48 18.47 -2.61
N LYS A 107 0.30 18.53 -1.52
CA LYS A 107 1.36 19.53 -1.44
C LYS A 107 2.36 19.19 -2.54
N GLY A 108 2.38 20.04 -3.57
CA GLY A 108 3.19 19.86 -4.76
C GLY A 108 4.66 19.61 -4.43
N ARG A 109 5.14 18.42 -4.81
CA ARG A 109 6.39 18.13 -5.51
C ARG A 109 6.42 16.61 -5.62
N VAL A 110 6.47 16.08 -6.85
CA VAL A 110 6.86 14.69 -7.05
C VAL A 110 8.36 14.61 -6.74
N SER A 111 8.71 14.65 -5.46
CA SER A 111 10.02 14.22 -5.02
C SER A 111 10.03 12.70 -5.13
N ASN A 112 10.92 12.18 -5.96
CA ASN A 112 11.37 10.81 -5.88
C ASN A 112 12.15 10.69 -4.56
N SER A 113 11.41 10.48 -3.49
CA SER A 113 11.95 10.07 -2.20
C SER A 113 11.02 9.03 -1.60
N ASP A 114 11.65 7.92 -1.22
CA ASP A 114 11.09 6.81 -0.49
C ASP A 114 10.59 7.27 0.87
N ASP A 115 9.36 7.76 0.95
CA ASP A 115 8.68 7.94 2.22
C ASP A 115 8.04 6.63 2.68
N VAL A 116 8.89 5.91 3.41
CA VAL A 116 8.59 5.04 4.56
C VAL A 116 7.47 5.61 5.43
N ASP A 117 6.33 4.93 5.49
CA ASP A 117 5.37 5.08 6.59
C ASP A 117 5.82 4.16 7.72
N ALA A 118 6.83 4.63 8.47
CA ALA A 118 7.24 4.05 9.73
C ALA A 118 6.43 4.73 10.85
N PRO A 119 5.73 3.97 11.73
CA PRO A 119 5.31 4.55 13.00
C PRO A 119 6.57 4.90 13.80
N ARG A 120 6.79 6.20 14.03
CA ARG A 120 7.81 6.68 14.97
C ARG A 120 7.36 6.28 16.38
N SER A 121 7.89 5.15 16.86
CA SER A 121 8.26 5.02 18.26
C SER A 121 9.78 4.93 18.28
N ALA A 122 10.41 5.89 18.93
CA ALA A 122 11.85 6.04 18.96
C ALA A 122 12.49 4.86 19.70
N THR A 123 13.09 3.93 18.97
CA THR A 123 14.41 3.37 19.28
C THR A 123 14.96 2.76 17.99
N GLU A 124 16.15 3.21 17.60
CA GLU A 124 16.83 2.89 16.35
C GLU A 124 17.10 1.38 16.20
N ARG A 125 16.84 0.84 15.00
CA ARG A 125 17.72 -0.16 14.38
C ARG A 125 17.37 -0.33 12.90
N ALA A 126 18.39 -0.08 12.07
CA ALA A 126 18.33 -0.17 10.63
C ALA A 126 18.13 -1.62 10.15
N THR A 127 17.08 -1.86 9.36
CA THR A 127 16.97 -3.08 8.53
C THR A 127 16.59 -2.67 7.10
N GLY A 128 17.61 -2.25 6.36
CA GLY A 128 17.55 -2.14 4.90
C GLY A 128 17.73 -3.52 4.27
N SER A 129 16.66 -4.09 3.73
CA SER A 129 16.69 -5.31 2.93
C SER A 129 17.21 -4.97 1.52
N ARG A 130 18.39 -5.51 1.15
CA ARG A 130 18.95 -5.44 -0.21
C ARG A 130 18.39 -6.58 -1.08
N PRO A 131 18.25 -6.40 -2.40
CA PRO A 131 17.74 -7.44 -3.29
C PRO A 131 18.89 -8.35 -3.72
N ASN A 132 19.20 -9.34 -2.88
CA ASN A 132 19.79 -10.62 -3.28
C ASN A 132 19.53 -11.55 -2.09
N GLY A 133 19.10 -12.78 -2.35
CA GLY A 133 18.56 -13.74 -1.37
C GLY A 133 19.52 -14.21 -0.26
N GLU A 134 20.37 -13.35 0.27
CA GLU A 134 21.02 -13.55 1.56
C GLU A 134 20.06 -13.14 2.68
N PHE A 135 19.61 -14.14 3.44
CA PHE A 135 18.98 -13.90 4.73
C PHE A 135 20.03 -13.33 5.69
N VAL A 136 20.20 -12.00 5.68
CA VAL A 136 20.94 -11.31 6.73
C VAL A 136 20.02 -11.19 7.93
N LEU A 137 19.86 -12.30 8.67
CA LEU A 137 19.36 -12.24 10.04
C LEU A 137 20.55 -11.87 10.92
N SER A 138 20.39 -10.84 11.74
CA SER A 138 21.33 -10.59 12.82
C SER A 138 21.37 -11.79 13.76
N LEU A 139 22.50 -12.01 14.45
CA LEU A 139 22.61 -13.10 15.43
C LEU A 139 21.50 -13.02 16.50
N GLY A 140 21.07 -11.80 16.84
CA GLY A 140 19.94 -11.57 17.74
C GLY A 140 18.61 -12.07 17.18
N GLU A 141 18.29 -11.74 15.93
CA GLU A 141 17.07 -12.23 15.27
C GLU A 141 17.09 -13.74 15.07
N ALA A 142 18.25 -14.32 14.79
CA ALA A 142 18.41 -15.77 14.72
C ALA A 142 18.13 -16.44 16.08
N LYS A 143 18.68 -15.89 17.18
CA LYS A 143 18.40 -16.40 18.54
C LYS A 143 16.93 -16.25 18.92
N GLU A 144 16.30 -15.12 18.62
CA GLU A 144 14.87 -14.90 18.88
C GLU A 144 13.98 -15.86 18.08
N GLY A 145 14.32 -16.12 16.82
CA GLY A 145 13.62 -17.10 15.99
C GLY A 145 13.69 -18.51 16.56
N ILE A 146 14.86 -18.93 17.05
CA ILE A 146 15.05 -20.23 17.68
C ILE A 146 14.31 -20.28 19.03
N ALA A 147 14.44 -19.24 19.86
CA ALA A 147 13.76 -19.13 21.17
C ALA A 147 12.25 -19.33 21.04
N ARG A 148 11.60 -18.63 20.10
CA ARG A 148 10.15 -18.77 19.87
C ARG A 148 9.76 -20.15 19.36
N LYS A 149 10.59 -20.78 18.54
CA LYS A 149 10.28 -22.09 17.96
C LYS A 149 10.37 -23.22 18.99
N PHE A 150 11.27 -23.09 19.95
CA PHE A 150 11.52 -24.11 20.97
C PHE A 150 10.94 -23.74 22.35
N ASP A 151 10.24 -22.61 22.46
CA ASP A 151 9.63 -22.08 23.69
C ASP A 151 10.62 -21.99 24.86
N ILE A 152 11.84 -21.51 24.56
CA ILE A 152 12.92 -21.32 25.52
C ILE A 152 13.36 -19.86 25.56
N PRO A 153 13.84 -19.34 26.71
CA PRO A 153 14.33 -17.97 26.78
C PRO A 153 15.61 -17.80 25.93
N VAL A 154 15.77 -16.61 25.33
CA VAL A 154 16.93 -16.27 24.49
C VAL A 154 18.26 -16.44 25.22
N SER A 155 18.28 -16.25 26.55
CA SER A 155 19.45 -16.46 27.41
C SER A 155 19.91 -17.91 27.49
N ALA A 156 19.04 -18.88 27.17
CA ALA A 156 19.36 -20.30 27.16
C ALA A 156 19.96 -20.77 25.81
N ILE A 157 20.20 -19.86 24.87
CA ILE A 157 20.68 -20.19 23.51
C ILE A 157 22.11 -19.69 23.30
N GLU A 158 23.02 -20.64 23.07
CA GLU A 158 24.39 -20.39 22.63
C GLU A 158 24.55 -20.77 21.15
N ILE A 159 25.19 -19.91 20.36
CA ILE A 159 25.49 -20.15 18.94
C ILE A 159 27.00 -20.08 18.77
N THR A 160 27.63 -21.20 18.39
CA THR A 160 29.06 -21.29 18.11
C THR A 160 29.30 -21.41 16.61
N ILE A 161 30.10 -20.52 16.04
CA ILE A 161 30.54 -20.59 14.64
C ILE A 161 31.93 -21.22 14.63
N LYS A 162 32.05 -22.40 14.01
CA LYS A 162 33.36 -23.01 13.72
C LYS A 162 33.74 -22.59 12.30
N ILE A 163 34.94 -22.03 12.16
CA ILE A 163 35.54 -21.62 10.88
C ILE A 163 36.57 -22.69 10.49
#